data_AF-A0A1J8QIF1-F1
#
_entry.id   AF-A0A1J8QIF1-F1
#
_cell.length_a   1.000
_cell.length_b   1.000
_cell.length_c   1.000
_cell.angle_alpha   90.00
_cell.angle_beta   90.00
_cell.angle_gamma   90.00
#
_symmetry.space_group_name_H-M   'P 1'
#
loop_
_entity.id
_entity.type
_entity.pdbx_description
1 polymer ?
#
loop_
_entity_poly.entity_id
_entity_poly.type
_entity_poly.pdbx_seq_one_letter_code
_entity_poly.pdbx_strand_id
1 'polypeptide(L)'
;MAKVFGLVLGFLTQIFPYPSQVRLSPVGVNNGQVITPELSNSIQEILDVWNITGLSVAIVPKSGEPEYHSWGDRTEDGESVTQDSKWVALWLNKGVHDNVTVIPSSVYGNASQSFAVSIGTPVDSEHSIEGYGLGWFRNSYLGHDVVYHSGSIRGLSTRVSFLPDNDVGVVVFANGDNKAAPVMNISNSIIDAALHLRSGPAPPIIPEKKAVTSPSEDIVNLELPLEEFSGTYTDPGYGTFTFCSPSSDSLYCQQVIANFTAVDSVRPSAPSSPQLLAAWPRVWTSHLRAVHQSGNKFMLLPTALFPEGYGRDSTPFETAEIGTPGATAEFVVENGKVVGFGLFGGDQVAERARTLTTVKDRAEVWFDKVQNTG
;
A
#
# COMPACT_ATOMS: atom_id res chain seq x y z
N MET A 1 -1.89 -17.56 15.72
CA MET A 1 -0.89 -17.29 14.66
C MET A 1 -1.51 -17.18 13.27
N ALA A 2 -2.28 -18.17 12.76
CA ALA A 2 -2.92 -18.07 11.43
C ALA A 2 -3.86 -16.85 11.27
N LYS A 3 -4.57 -16.43 12.33
CA LYS A 3 -5.45 -15.24 12.32
C LYS A 3 -4.72 -13.89 12.26
N VAL A 4 -3.49 -13.83 12.77
CA VAL A 4 -2.64 -12.62 12.76
C VAL A 4 -1.99 -12.47 11.38
N PHE A 5 -1.61 -13.59 10.76
CA PHE A 5 -1.11 -13.61 9.39
C PHE A 5 -2.17 -13.25 8.35
N GLY A 6 -3.45 -13.63 8.54
CA GLY A 6 -4.52 -13.37 7.57
C GLY A 6 -4.79 -11.89 7.28
N LEU A 7 -4.75 -11.02 8.30
CA LEU A 7 -4.96 -9.57 8.10
C LEU A 7 -3.65 -8.90 7.66
N VAL A 8 -2.48 -9.29 8.21
CA VAL A 8 -1.18 -8.76 7.75
C VAL A 8 -0.93 -9.09 6.28
N LEU A 9 -1.33 -10.29 5.83
CA LEU A 9 -1.34 -10.61 4.39
C LEU A 9 -2.50 -9.90 3.68
N GLY A 10 -3.69 -9.76 4.28
CA GLY A 10 -4.79 -8.96 3.71
C GLY A 10 -4.43 -7.48 3.45
N PHE A 11 -3.56 -6.90 4.27
CA PHE A 11 -2.95 -5.58 4.08
C PHE A 11 -1.89 -5.57 2.96
N LEU A 12 -1.29 -6.72 2.64
CA LEU A 12 -0.30 -6.90 1.57
C LEU A 12 -0.91 -7.42 0.25
N THR A 13 -2.12 -8.00 0.28
CA THR A 13 -2.71 -8.74 -0.85
C THR A 13 -3.98 -8.11 -1.41
N GLN A 14 -4.35 -6.89 -1.04
CA GLN A 14 -5.53 -6.24 -1.61
C GLN A 14 -5.21 -5.46 -2.86
N ILE A 15 -6.14 -5.59 -3.80
CA ILE A 15 -6.11 -5.04 -5.16
C ILE A 15 -5.87 -3.55 -5.05
N PHE A 16 -4.67 -3.11 -5.43
CA PHE A 16 -4.46 -1.72 -5.78
C PHE A 16 -5.46 -1.46 -6.92
N PRO A 17 -6.44 -0.54 -6.78
CA PRO A 17 -7.13 -0.03 -7.95
C PRO A 17 -6.02 0.59 -8.78
N TYR A 18 -5.57 -0.12 -9.82
CA TYR A 18 -4.51 0.34 -10.69
C TYR A 18 -5.06 1.56 -11.40
N PRO A 19 -4.62 2.74 -10.95
CA PRO A 19 -5.21 3.95 -11.46
C PRO A 19 -4.88 4.02 -12.94
N SER A 20 -5.87 4.33 -13.78
CA SER A 20 -5.81 4.19 -15.24
C SER A 20 -4.42 4.54 -15.77
N GLN A 21 -3.74 3.53 -16.34
CA GLN A 21 -2.33 3.56 -16.68
C GLN A 21 -1.91 4.87 -17.36
N VAL A 22 -1.00 5.61 -16.72
CA VAL A 22 -0.14 6.52 -17.44
C VAL A 22 0.83 5.67 -18.26
N ARG A 23 0.64 5.67 -19.57
CA ARG A 23 1.52 4.99 -20.51
C ARG A 23 2.69 5.91 -20.87
N LEU A 24 3.92 5.42 -20.73
CA LEU A 24 5.11 6.15 -21.18
C LEU A 24 5.43 5.91 -22.65
N SER A 25 6.36 6.72 -23.17
CA SER A 25 6.88 6.59 -24.52
C SER A 25 7.63 5.28 -24.60
N PRO A 26 7.40 4.49 -25.65
CA PRO A 26 8.35 3.49 -26.09
C PRO A 26 9.74 4.13 -26.23
N VAL A 27 10.72 3.60 -25.51
CA VAL A 27 12.12 4.03 -25.62
C VAL A 27 12.94 2.86 -26.12
N GLY A 28 13.68 3.04 -27.21
CA GLY A 28 14.61 2.02 -27.68
C GLY A 28 15.91 2.06 -26.87
N VAL A 29 16.66 0.96 -26.87
CA VAL A 29 18.07 0.95 -26.41
C VAL A 29 18.91 1.77 -27.40
N ASN A 30 19.74 2.69 -26.89
CA ASN A 30 20.69 3.46 -27.71
C ASN A 30 22.13 3.13 -27.28
N ASN A 31 22.98 2.69 -28.22
CA ASN A 31 24.36 2.25 -27.93
C ASN A 31 24.51 1.23 -26.79
N GLY A 32 23.51 0.36 -26.59
CA GLY A 32 23.50 -0.64 -25.51
C GLY A 32 23.05 -0.12 -24.14
N GLN A 33 22.69 1.17 -24.03
CA GLN A 33 22.16 1.79 -22.82
C GLN A 33 20.63 1.73 -22.81
N VAL A 34 20.04 1.30 -21.70
CA VAL A 34 18.59 1.20 -21.54
C VAL A 34 17.99 2.53 -21.06
N ILE A 35 18.67 3.26 -20.15
CA ILE A 35 18.23 4.61 -19.73
C ILE A 35 18.76 5.64 -20.72
N THR A 36 18.08 5.78 -21.85
CA THR A 36 18.41 6.81 -22.83
C THR A 36 17.97 8.21 -22.35
N PRO A 37 18.45 9.30 -22.97
CA PRO A 37 17.96 10.65 -22.69
C PRO A 37 16.44 10.79 -22.81
N GLU A 38 15.83 10.11 -23.78
CA GLU A 38 14.38 10.11 -23.97
C GLU A 38 13.65 9.44 -22.80
N LEU A 39 14.14 8.29 -22.31
CA LEU A 39 13.58 7.63 -21.13
C LEU A 39 13.80 8.48 -19.88
N SER A 40 14.97 9.10 -19.74
CA SER A 40 15.28 10.00 -18.61
C SER A 40 14.32 11.19 -18.56
N ASN A 41 13.99 11.80 -19.72
CA ASN A 41 13.01 12.87 -19.80
C ASN A 41 11.59 12.40 -19.42
N SER A 42 11.17 11.21 -19.88
CA SER A 42 9.88 10.64 -19.49
C SER A 42 9.80 10.31 -18.00
N ILE A 43 10.89 9.82 -17.41
CA ILE A 43 10.98 9.61 -15.97
C ILE A 43 10.88 10.96 -15.24
N GLN A 44 11.60 11.99 -15.68
CA GLN A 44 11.53 13.33 -15.07
C GLN A 44 10.10 13.90 -15.10
N GLU A 45 9.36 13.71 -16.20
CA GLU A 45 7.96 14.12 -16.30
C GLU A 45 7.07 13.39 -15.26
N ILE A 46 7.31 12.09 -15.02
CA ILE A 46 6.64 11.37 -13.92
C ILE A 46 7.00 12.00 -12.57
N LEU A 47 8.28 12.28 -12.32
CA LEU A 47 8.72 12.85 -11.05
C LEU A 47 8.03 14.18 -10.78
N ASP A 48 7.95 15.04 -11.80
CA ASP A 48 7.32 16.36 -11.72
C ASP A 48 5.80 16.24 -11.49
N VAL A 49 5.11 15.39 -12.26
CA VAL A 49 3.65 15.21 -12.15
C VAL A 49 3.25 14.60 -10.81
N TRP A 50 4.04 13.68 -10.29
CA TRP A 50 3.74 12.97 -9.03
C TRP A 50 4.39 13.60 -7.80
N ASN A 51 5.13 14.71 -7.97
CA ASN A 51 5.88 15.39 -6.92
C ASN A 51 6.80 14.43 -6.15
N ILE A 52 7.66 13.71 -6.89
CA ILE A 52 8.69 12.82 -6.34
C ILE A 52 10.01 13.59 -6.30
N THR A 53 10.60 13.71 -5.11
CA THR A 53 11.80 14.53 -4.88
C THR A 53 13.12 13.79 -5.08
N GLY A 54 13.08 12.46 -5.10
CA GLY A 54 14.24 11.60 -5.27
C GLY A 54 13.85 10.26 -5.86
N LEU A 55 14.63 9.79 -6.84
CA LEU A 55 14.49 8.51 -7.52
C LEU A 55 15.85 7.84 -7.69
N SER A 56 15.92 6.53 -7.44
CA SER A 56 17.05 5.70 -7.86
C SER A 56 16.58 4.54 -8.71
N VAL A 57 17.29 4.30 -9.82
CA VAL A 57 17.08 3.19 -10.73
C VAL A 57 18.37 2.41 -10.92
N ALA A 58 18.26 1.09 -10.86
CA ALA A 58 19.30 0.17 -11.32
C ALA A 58 18.72 -0.78 -12.37
N ILE A 59 19.45 -0.97 -13.47
CA ILE A 59 19.18 -1.98 -14.49
C ILE A 59 20.32 -2.98 -14.45
N VAL A 60 19.98 -4.22 -14.12
CA VAL A 60 20.99 -5.23 -13.86
C VAL A 60 20.92 -6.29 -14.96
N PRO A 61 21.91 -6.35 -15.87
CA PRO A 61 22.01 -7.42 -16.85
C PRO A 61 22.52 -8.71 -16.20
N LYS A 62 22.20 -9.87 -16.78
CA LYS A 62 22.81 -11.15 -16.34
C LYS A 62 24.32 -11.20 -16.56
N SER A 63 24.83 -10.50 -17.57
CA SER A 63 26.26 -10.37 -17.84
C SER A 63 26.59 -8.94 -18.25
N GLY A 64 27.60 -8.35 -17.64
CA GLY A 64 28.01 -6.95 -17.84
C GLY A 64 27.88 -6.13 -16.56
N GLU A 65 28.30 -4.87 -16.63
CA GLU A 65 28.14 -3.93 -15.52
C GLU A 65 26.69 -3.42 -15.46
N PRO A 66 26.07 -3.36 -14.28
CA PRO A 66 24.75 -2.77 -14.15
C PRO A 66 24.75 -1.28 -14.50
N GLU A 67 23.64 -0.83 -15.09
CA GLU A 67 23.40 0.59 -15.34
C GLU A 67 22.73 1.22 -14.12
N TYR A 68 23.28 2.34 -13.65
CA TYR A 68 22.80 3.06 -12.48
C TYR A 68 22.42 4.49 -12.86
N HIS A 69 21.27 4.94 -12.37
CA HIS A 69 20.86 6.33 -12.49
C HIS A 69 20.10 6.80 -11.27
N SER A 70 20.21 8.09 -10.96
CA SER A 70 19.50 8.73 -9.86
C SER A 70 19.04 10.11 -10.28
N TRP A 71 17.86 10.50 -9.81
CA TRP A 71 17.29 11.83 -10.01
C TRP A 71 16.96 12.41 -8.63
N GLY A 72 17.36 13.66 -8.38
CA GLY A 72 17.15 14.33 -7.09
C GLY A 72 17.96 13.74 -5.94
N ASP A 73 17.52 14.01 -4.71
CA ASP A 73 18.25 13.69 -3.48
C ASP A 73 17.61 12.50 -2.74
N ARG A 74 18.44 11.58 -2.21
CA ARG A 74 17.98 10.43 -1.42
C ARG A 74 17.38 10.85 -0.08
N THR A 75 17.89 11.92 0.50
CA THR A 75 17.54 12.41 1.83
C THR A 75 17.21 13.90 1.78
N GLU A 76 16.52 14.40 2.80
CA GLU A 76 16.26 15.85 2.98
C GLU A 76 17.56 16.68 3.10
N ASP A 77 18.69 16.02 3.35
CA ASP A 77 20.01 16.64 3.52
C ASP A 77 20.84 16.68 2.21
N GLY A 78 20.28 16.25 1.09
CA GLY A 78 20.92 16.39 -0.23
C GLY A 78 21.92 15.29 -0.57
N GLU A 79 21.82 14.11 0.05
CA GLU A 79 22.74 13.01 -0.25
C GLU A 79 22.37 12.27 -1.54
N SER A 80 23.35 12.08 -2.43
CA SER A 80 23.23 11.20 -3.59
C SER A 80 23.19 9.71 -3.19
N VAL A 81 22.56 8.85 -4.00
CA VAL A 81 22.31 7.44 -3.69
C VAL A 81 23.54 6.55 -3.94
N THR A 82 23.74 5.51 -3.11
CA THR A 82 24.84 4.51 -3.18
C THR A 82 24.41 3.16 -3.79
N GLN A 83 25.38 2.31 -4.16
CA GLN A 83 25.20 1.01 -4.85
C GLN A 83 24.64 -0.13 -3.95
N ASP A 84 23.36 -0.08 -3.58
CA ASP A 84 22.68 -1.17 -2.84
C ASP A 84 22.04 -2.25 -3.75
N SER A 85 22.51 -2.38 -4.98
CA SER A 85 21.91 -3.22 -6.04
C SER A 85 22.40 -4.68 -6.10
N LYS A 86 23.39 -5.05 -5.29
CA LYS A 86 23.98 -6.41 -5.30
C LYS A 86 22.95 -7.51 -4.99
N TRP A 87 21.95 -7.19 -4.17
CA TRP A 87 20.88 -8.12 -3.83
C TRP A 87 20.02 -8.49 -5.04
N VAL A 88 19.72 -7.54 -5.93
CA VAL A 88 18.90 -7.80 -7.13
C VAL A 88 19.69 -8.52 -8.20
N ALA A 89 20.98 -8.19 -8.35
CA ALA A 89 21.91 -8.95 -9.18
C ALA A 89 21.97 -10.43 -8.78
N LEU A 90 21.97 -10.71 -7.47
CA LEU A 90 21.95 -12.07 -6.95
C LEU A 90 20.69 -12.85 -7.39
N TRP A 91 19.51 -12.23 -7.32
CA TRP A 91 18.25 -12.87 -7.75
C TRP A 91 18.17 -13.08 -9.26
N LEU A 92 18.62 -12.11 -10.05
CA LEU A 92 18.72 -12.25 -11.51
C LEU A 92 19.64 -13.40 -11.91
N ASN A 93 20.79 -13.49 -11.26
CA ASN A 93 21.76 -14.55 -11.53
C ASN A 93 21.44 -15.84 -10.76
N LYS A 94 20.15 -16.08 -10.47
CA LYS A 94 19.60 -17.32 -9.91
C LYS A 94 20.33 -17.79 -8.65
N GLY A 95 20.74 -16.84 -7.81
CA GLY A 95 21.42 -17.11 -6.54
C GLY A 95 22.95 -17.11 -6.59
N VAL A 96 23.56 -16.70 -7.70
CA VAL A 96 25.02 -16.64 -7.87
C VAL A 96 25.51 -15.19 -7.89
N HIS A 97 26.55 -14.87 -7.12
CA HIS A 97 27.23 -13.58 -7.15
C HIS A 97 28.74 -13.82 -7.14
N ASP A 98 29.49 -13.19 -8.04
CA ASP A 98 30.95 -13.37 -8.18
C ASP A 98 31.41 -14.84 -8.23
N ASN A 99 30.68 -15.67 -8.99
CA ASN A 99 30.87 -17.12 -9.09
C ASN A 99 30.67 -17.92 -7.77
N VAL A 100 30.17 -17.27 -6.71
CA VAL A 100 29.77 -17.91 -5.47
C VAL A 100 28.26 -18.14 -5.48
N THR A 101 27.84 -19.38 -5.24
CA THR A 101 26.42 -19.70 -5.01
C THR A 101 26.03 -19.28 -3.60
N VAL A 102 25.32 -18.16 -3.47
CA VAL A 102 24.81 -17.64 -2.19
C VAL A 102 23.41 -18.21 -1.91
N ILE A 103 22.56 -18.31 -2.93
CA ILE A 103 21.24 -18.95 -2.85
C ILE A 103 21.30 -20.24 -3.68
N PRO A 104 21.18 -21.43 -3.06
CA PRO A 104 21.14 -22.68 -3.81
C PRO A 104 19.98 -22.69 -4.82
N SER A 105 20.18 -23.33 -5.97
CA SER A 105 19.18 -23.37 -7.05
C SER A 105 17.81 -23.89 -6.58
N SER A 106 17.78 -24.87 -5.68
CA SER A 106 16.53 -25.39 -5.10
C SER A 106 15.80 -24.34 -4.25
N VAL A 107 16.54 -23.52 -3.51
CA VAL A 107 15.97 -22.43 -2.69
C VAL A 107 15.49 -21.30 -3.58
N TYR A 108 16.27 -20.92 -4.60
CA TYR A 108 15.85 -19.91 -5.58
C TYR A 108 14.54 -20.31 -6.27
N GLY A 109 14.46 -21.55 -6.78
CA GLY A 109 13.27 -22.05 -7.47
C GLY A 109 12.04 -22.03 -6.58
N ASN A 110 12.18 -22.44 -5.32
CA ASN A 110 11.08 -22.43 -4.36
C ASN A 110 10.69 -21.00 -3.93
N ALA A 111 11.67 -20.11 -3.74
CA ALA A 111 11.42 -18.74 -3.28
C ALA A 111 10.77 -17.85 -4.34
N SER A 112 11.10 -18.06 -5.62
CA SER A 112 10.56 -17.30 -6.76
C SER A 112 9.25 -17.88 -7.33
N GLN A 113 8.76 -19.00 -6.79
CA GLN A 113 7.51 -19.62 -7.21
C GLN A 113 6.30 -19.00 -6.50
N SER A 114 5.17 -18.91 -7.22
CA SER A 114 3.87 -18.58 -6.63
C SER A 114 3.20 -19.81 -6.04
N PHE A 115 2.66 -19.68 -4.83
CA PHE A 115 1.91 -20.74 -4.12
C PHE A 115 0.41 -20.42 -3.98
N ALA A 116 0.02 -19.16 -4.18
CA ALA A 116 -1.36 -18.72 -4.17
C ALA A 116 -1.61 -17.71 -5.28
N VAL A 117 -2.86 -17.56 -5.70
CA VAL A 117 -3.30 -16.49 -6.59
C VAL A 117 -3.73 -15.32 -5.71
N SER A 118 -3.01 -14.20 -5.78
CA SER A 118 -3.35 -12.95 -5.07
C SER A 118 -4.40 -12.15 -5.82
N ILE A 119 -4.29 -12.10 -7.16
CA ILE A 119 -5.27 -11.44 -8.03
C ILE A 119 -5.71 -12.42 -9.11
N GLY A 120 -6.97 -12.85 -9.05
CA GLY A 120 -7.54 -13.87 -9.92
C GLY A 120 -7.93 -13.42 -11.32
N THR A 121 -7.81 -12.12 -11.61
CA THR A 121 -8.13 -11.52 -12.91
C THR A 121 -7.04 -10.56 -13.34
N PRO A 122 -6.75 -10.44 -14.64
CA PRO A 122 -5.89 -9.37 -15.17
C PRO A 122 -6.32 -7.99 -14.67
N VAL A 123 -5.35 -7.18 -14.25
CA VAL A 123 -5.59 -5.79 -13.81
C VAL A 123 -5.74 -4.82 -14.97
N ASP A 124 -5.22 -5.19 -16.14
CA ASP A 124 -5.35 -4.50 -17.42
C ASP A 124 -5.07 -5.49 -18.57
N SER A 125 -5.03 -5.00 -19.81
CA SER A 125 -4.75 -5.82 -21.00
C SER A 125 -3.29 -6.28 -21.13
N GLU A 126 -2.39 -5.74 -20.32
CA GLU A 126 -0.94 -5.94 -20.41
C GLU A 126 -0.44 -6.95 -19.38
N HIS A 127 -1.19 -7.17 -18.30
CA HIS A 127 -0.83 -8.07 -17.21
C HIS A 127 -1.66 -9.36 -17.21
N SER A 128 -1.08 -10.46 -16.71
CA SER A 128 -1.85 -11.66 -16.36
C SER A 128 -2.50 -11.55 -14.98
N ILE A 129 -3.15 -12.63 -14.55
CA ILE A 129 -3.41 -12.87 -13.12
C ILE A 129 -2.09 -12.79 -12.33
N GLU A 130 -2.19 -12.55 -11.03
CA GLU A 130 -1.03 -12.44 -10.14
C GLU A 130 -1.02 -13.55 -9.11
N GLY A 131 0.16 -14.15 -8.93
CA GLY A 131 0.43 -15.06 -7.84
C GLY A 131 1.32 -14.45 -6.76
N TYR A 132 1.23 -15.01 -5.56
CA TYR A 132 2.11 -14.69 -4.44
C TYR A 132 2.83 -15.94 -3.94
N GLY A 133 4.10 -15.77 -3.61
CA GLY A 133 5.04 -16.81 -3.20
C GLY A 133 5.63 -16.57 -1.81
N LEU A 134 6.90 -16.92 -1.65
CA LEU A 134 7.67 -16.68 -0.42
C LEU A 134 8.24 -15.25 -0.41
N GLY A 135 7.36 -14.26 -0.25
CA GLY A 135 7.77 -12.84 -0.23
C GLY A 135 7.98 -12.24 -1.61
N TRP A 136 7.34 -12.79 -2.63
CA TRP A 136 7.38 -12.31 -4.02
C TRP A 136 6.00 -12.38 -4.65
N PHE A 137 5.63 -11.32 -5.36
CA PHE A 137 4.57 -11.35 -6.36
C PHE A 137 5.15 -11.86 -7.68
N ARG A 138 4.32 -12.50 -8.49
CA ARG A 138 4.69 -12.95 -9.83
C ARG A 138 3.52 -12.87 -10.78
N ASN A 139 3.71 -12.21 -11.90
CA ASN A 139 2.74 -12.12 -13.00
C ASN A 139 3.49 -12.10 -14.34
N SER A 140 2.73 -12.11 -15.44
CA SER A 140 3.26 -11.82 -16.76
C SER A 140 2.94 -10.37 -17.13
N TYR A 141 3.93 -9.62 -17.59
CA TYR A 141 3.78 -8.30 -18.21
C TYR A 141 4.12 -8.38 -19.70
N LEU A 142 3.14 -8.09 -20.57
CA LEU A 142 3.25 -8.23 -22.04
C LEU A 142 3.80 -9.59 -22.51
N GLY A 143 3.50 -10.65 -21.78
CA GLY A 143 3.94 -12.02 -22.07
C GLY A 143 5.28 -12.41 -21.43
N HIS A 144 5.91 -11.53 -20.66
CA HIS A 144 7.17 -11.77 -19.96
C HIS A 144 6.94 -12.02 -18.48
N ASP A 145 7.57 -13.07 -17.93
CA ASP A 145 7.48 -13.44 -16.52
C ASP A 145 8.22 -12.43 -15.63
N VAL A 146 7.48 -11.76 -14.76
CA VAL A 146 7.99 -10.73 -13.83
C VAL A 146 7.81 -11.23 -12.41
N VAL A 147 8.91 -11.34 -11.68
CA VAL A 147 8.91 -11.57 -10.22
C VAL A 147 9.22 -10.24 -9.55
N TYR A 148 8.40 -9.80 -8.60
CA TYR A 148 8.56 -8.49 -8.01
C TYR A 148 8.08 -8.40 -6.56
N HIS A 149 8.55 -7.38 -5.85
CA HIS A 149 7.98 -6.98 -4.58
C HIS A 149 7.92 -5.46 -4.51
N SER A 150 6.83 -4.96 -3.94
CA SER A 150 6.66 -3.54 -3.65
C SER A 150 6.89 -3.29 -2.16
N GLY A 151 7.33 -2.10 -1.80
CA GLY A 151 7.45 -1.70 -0.40
C GLY A 151 6.97 -0.27 -0.23
N SER A 152 6.26 0.00 0.85
CA SER A 152 5.78 1.34 1.17
C SER A 152 5.94 1.55 2.68
N ILE A 153 6.70 2.57 3.04
CA ILE A 153 6.72 3.14 4.38
C ILE A 153 6.55 4.66 4.24
N ARG A 154 6.35 5.35 5.36
CA ARG A 154 6.13 6.80 5.35
C ARG A 154 7.30 7.52 4.69
N GLY A 155 7.00 8.29 3.65
CA GLY A 155 7.96 9.03 2.84
C GLY A 155 8.74 8.20 1.82
N LEU A 156 8.55 6.88 1.72
CA LEU A 156 9.34 6.02 0.83
C LEU A 156 8.48 4.93 0.16
N SER A 157 8.50 4.92 -1.16
CA SER A 157 7.94 3.83 -1.96
C SER A 157 9.03 3.12 -2.74
N THR A 158 8.91 1.80 -2.89
CA THR A 158 9.91 0.96 -3.52
C THR A 158 9.25 -0.07 -4.42
N ARG A 159 9.93 -0.42 -5.49
CA ARG A 159 9.61 -1.58 -6.32
C ARG A 159 10.89 -2.27 -6.74
N VAL A 160 10.97 -3.56 -6.49
CA VAL A 160 12.03 -4.41 -6.99
C VAL A 160 11.40 -5.44 -7.90
N SER A 161 11.89 -5.53 -9.14
CA SER A 161 11.40 -6.45 -10.16
C SER A 161 12.58 -7.16 -10.82
N PHE A 162 12.42 -8.43 -11.18
CA PHE A 162 13.36 -9.14 -12.04
C PHE A 162 12.62 -10.11 -12.97
N LEU A 163 13.16 -10.29 -14.18
CA LEU A 163 12.62 -11.17 -15.19
C LEU A 163 13.58 -12.37 -15.35
N PRO A 164 13.24 -13.55 -14.81
CA PRO A 164 14.16 -14.70 -14.72
C PRO A 164 14.72 -15.22 -16.05
N ASP A 165 14.03 -14.93 -17.16
CA ASP A 165 14.34 -15.41 -18.51
C ASP A 165 14.81 -14.29 -19.46
N ASN A 166 14.83 -13.04 -18.99
CA ASN A 166 15.10 -11.87 -19.84
C ASN A 166 16.31 -11.05 -19.39
N ASP A 167 17.06 -11.52 -18.39
CA ASP A 167 18.31 -10.89 -17.93
C ASP A 167 18.14 -9.40 -17.55
N VAL A 168 16.94 -9.01 -17.11
CA VAL A 168 16.59 -7.64 -16.73
C VAL A 168 16.04 -7.64 -15.32
N GLY A 169 16.66 -6.87 -14.44
CA GLY A 169 16.08 -6.50 -13.15
C GLY A 169 16.10 -5.01 -12.96
N VAL A 170 15.06 -4.52 -12.30
CA VAL A 170 14.77 -3.11 -12.11
C VAL A 170 14.52 -2.87 -10.64
N VAL A 171 15.23 -1.89 -10.10
CA VAL A 171 15.02 -1.41 -8.73
C VAL A 171 14.61 0.03 -8.81
N VAL A 172 13.50 0.40 -8.16
CA VAL A 172 13.01 1.77 -8.11
C VAL A 172 12.77 2.15 -6.66
N PHE A 173 13.44 3.20 -6.20
CA PHE A 173 13.16 3.87 -4.93
C PHE A 173 12.63 5.25 -5.22
N ALA A 174 11.49 5.64 -4.65
CA ALA A 174 10.92 6.97 -4.79
C ALA A 174 10.66 7.59 -3.41
N ASN A 175 11.16 8.83 -3.24
CA ASN A 175 10.87 9.64 -2.08
C ASN A 175 9.47 10.26 -2.22
N GLY A 176 8.57 9.84 -1.34
CA GLY A 176 7.21 10.33 -1.25
C GLY A 176 6.22 9.24 -0.88
N ASP A 177 5.18 9.64 -0.16
CA ASP A 177 4.02 8.79 0.08
C ASP A 177 3.24 8.56 -1.21
N ASN A 178 2.55 7.43 -1.27
CA ASN A 178 1.55 7.11 -2.29
C ASN A 178 2.14 7.03 -3.71
N LYS A 179 3.36 6.52 -3.84
CA LYS A 179 4.08 6.43 -5.12
C LYS A 179 4.06 5.03 -5.73
N ALA A 180 3.20 4.12 -5.28
CA ALA A 180 3.08 2.76 -5.81
C ALA A 180 2.85 2.72 -7.34
N ALA A 181 1.90 3.53 -7.84
CA ALA A 181 1.63 3.66 -9.27
C ALA A 181 2.83 4.21 -10.07
N PRO A 182 3.43 5.37 -9.71
CA PRO A 182 4.57 5.87 -10.46
C PRO A 182 5.80 4.95 -10.39
N VAL A 183 6.12 4.30 -9.27
CA VAL A 183 7.27 3.35 -9.24
C VAL A 183 7.02 2.12 -10.12
N MET A 184 5.78 1.65 -10.23
CA MET A 184 5.43 0.60 -11.19
C MET A 184 5.56 1.09 -12.62
N ASN A 185 5.03 2.27 -12.95
CA ASN A 185 5.09 2.79 -14.32
C ASN A 185 6.53 2.99 -14.78
N ILE A 186 7.40 3.51 -13.91
CA ILE A 186 8.85 3.63 -14.18
C ILE A 186 9.45 2.24 -14.41
N SER A 187 9.17 1.27 -13.54
CA SER A 187 9.66 -0.11 -13.68
C SER A 187 9.23 -0.74 -15.01
N ASN A 188 7.96 -0.60 -15.39
CA ASN A 188 7.42 -1.16 -16.62
C ASN A 188 7.99 -0.49 -17.87
N SER A 189 8.23 0.83 -17.83
CA SER A 189 8.80 1.57 -18.95
C SER A 189 10.26 1.21 -19.22
N ILE A 190 11.00 0.90 -18.15
CA ILE A 190 12.36 0.36 -18.26
C ILE A 190 12.32 -1.06 -18.88
N ILE A 191 11.35 -1.89 -18.48
CA ILE A 191 11.18 -3.24 -19.06
C ILE A 191 10.81 -3.14 -20.56
N ASP A 192 9.87 -2.26 -20.91
CA ASP A 192 9.49 -1.98 -22.30
C ASP A 192 10.72 -1.61 -23.14
N ALA A 193 11.59 -0.75 -22.60
CA ALA A 193 12.78 -0.28 -23.27
C ALA A 193 13.84 -1.38 -23.42
N ALA A 194 14.12 -2.11 -22.34
CA ALA A 194 15.11 -3.18 -22.32
C ALA A 194 14.75 -4.35 -23.25
N LEU A 195 13.45 -4.63 -23.41
CA LEU A 195 12.95 -5.76 -24.20
C LEU A 195 12.36 -5.34 -25.55
N HIS A 196 12.43 -4.06 -25.90
CA HIS A 196 11.91 -3.51 -27.16
C HIS A 196 10.42 -3.82 -27.40
N LEU A 197 9.61 -3.82 -26.33
CA LEU A 197 8.23 -4.31 -26.37
C LEU A 197 7.26 -3.35 -27.06
N ARG A 198 7.67 -2.09 -27.24
CA ARG A 198 6.82 -1.05 -27.82
C ARG A 198 7.59 -0.22 -28.84
N SER A 199 6.88 0.35 -29.81
CA SER A 199 7.39 1.32 -30.78
C SER A 199 6.32 2.40 -31.03
N GLY A 200 6.66 3.69 -30.87
CA GLY A 200 5.71 4.81 -31.01
C GLY A 200 5.90 5.90 -29.94
N PRO A 201 5.13 7.01 -29.95
CA PRO A 201 5.17 8.03 -28.89
C PRO A 201 4.26 7.68 -27.69
N ALA A 202 4.61 8.17 -26.48
CA ALA A 202 3.81 8.02 -25.26
C ALA A 202 2.41 8.61 -25.44
N PRO A 203 1.39 7.99 -24.84
CA PRO A 203 0.23 8.74 -24.37
C PRO A 203 0.65 9.74 -23.28
N PRO A 204 -0.02 10.90 -23.17
CA PRO A 204 0.29 11.88 -22.12
C PRO A 204 0.05 11.33 -20.70
N ILE A 205 0.88 11.78 -19.76
CA ILE A 205 0.73 11.51 -18.32
C ILE A 205 -0.50 12.26 -17.80
N ILE A 206 -1.60 11.54 -17.60
CA ILE A 206 -2.80 12.09 -16.96
C ILE A 206 -2.78 11.64 -15.49
N PRO A 207 -2.53 12.54 -14.53
CA PRO A 207 -2.65 12.20 -13.12
C PRO A 207 -4.08 11.75 -12.85
N GLU A 208 -4.21 10.58 -12.25
CA GLU A 208 -5.53 10.02 -12.02
C GLU A 208 -6.29 10.90 -11.01
N LYS A 209 -7.52 11.29 -11.38
CA LYS A 209 -8.45 11.82 -10.40
C LYS A 209 -8.78 10.69 -9.44
N LYS A 210 -8.41 10.84 -8.16
CA LYS A 210 -8.88 9.96 -7.08
C LYS A 210 -10.39 9.78 -7.20
N ALA A 211 -10.82 8.63 -7.70
CA ALA A 211 -12.21 8.24 -7.64
C ALA A 211 -12.48 7.71 -6.22
N VAL A 212 -12.73 8.64 -5.29
CA VAL A 212 -13.49 8.28 -4.09
C VAL A 212 -14.94 8.59 -4.39
N THR A 213 -15.57 7.69 -5.14
CA THR A 213 -17.02 7.55 -5.09
C THR A 213 -17.29 6.36 -4.19
N SER A 214 -17.45 6.63 -2.90
CA SER A 214 -18.22 5.74 -2.03
C SER A 214 -19.63 5.63 -2.63
N PRO A 215 -20.21 4.42 -2.77
CA PRO A 215 -21.60 4.29 -3.13
C PRO A 215 -22.43 5.02 -2.07
N SER A 216 -23.24 6.00 -2.49
CA SER A 216 -24.29 6.55 -1.65
C SER A 216 -25.40 5.52 -1.55
N GLU A 217 -25.21 4.49 -0.72
CA GLU A 217 -26.35 3.78 -0.16
C GLU A 217 -27.04 4.72 0.83
N ASP A 218 -28.37 4.71 0.82
CA ASP A 218 -29.21 5.58 1.62
C ASP A 218 -28.73 5.66 3.07
N ILE A 219 -28.49 6.88 3.57
CA ILE A 219 -28.02 7.14 4.94
C ILE A 219 -29.12 6.68 5.91
N VAL A 220 -29.03 5.43 6.35
CA VAL A 220 -29.79 4.94 7.50
C VAL A 220 -29.09 5.46 8.76
N ASN A 221 -29.82 6.23 9.56
CA ASN A 221 -29.35 6.80 10.82
C ASN A 221 -28.79 5.72 11.76
N LEU A 222 -27.80 6.09 12.56
CA LEU A 222 -27.27 5.27 13.65
C LEU A 222 -28.41 4.75 14.55
N GLU A 223 -28.33 3.48 14.97
CA GLU A 223 -29.31 2.88 15.88
C GLU A 223 -29.28 3.53 17.28
N LEU A 224 -28.09 3.96 17.71
CA LEU A 224 -27.82 4.64 18.97
C LEU A 224 -27.06 5.96 18.72
N PRO A 225 -27.01 6.89 19.69
CA PRO A 225 -26.10 8.03 19.63
C PRO A 225 -24.64 7.58 19.41
N LEU A 226 -23.84 8.37 18.67
CA LEU A 226 -22.45 8.03 18.34
C LEU A 226 -21.60 7.72 19.60
N GLU A 227 -21.91 8.40 20.69
CA GLU A 227 -21.29 8.23 22.01
C GLU A 227 -21.38 6.78 22.52
N GLU A 228 -22.47 6.07 22.24
CA GLU A 228 -22.66 4.68 22.68
C GLU A 228 -21.70 3.71 21.96
N PHE A 229 -21.15 4.11 20.81
CA PHE A 229 -20.13 3.35 20.09
C PHE A 229 -18.71 3.67 20.57
N SER A 230 -18.52 4.72 21.37
CA SER A 230 -17.23 5.01 22.02
C SER A 230 -16.91 4.01 23.13
N GLY A 231 -15.64 3.94 23.54
CA GLY A 231 -15.16 3.07 24.61
C GLY A 231 -13.96 2.20 24.22
N THR A 232 -13.55 1.34 25.13
CA THR A 232 -12.39 0.47 24.96
C THR A 232 -12.79 -0.86 24.32
N TYR A 233 -12.01 -1.29 23.33
CA TYR A 233 -12.21 -2.51 22.57
C TYR A 233 -10.93 -3.34 22.57
N THR A 234 -11.06 -4.66 22.64
CA THR A 234 -9.91 -5.56 22.72
C THR A 234 -10.06 -6.80 21.84
N ASP A 235 -8.96 -7.20 21.22
CA ASP A 235 -8.79 -8.50 20.58
C ASP A 235 -7.40 -9.07 20.95
N PRO A 236 -7.25 -10.37 21.20
CA PRO A 236 -5.95 -10.96 21.60
C PRO A 236 -4.81 -10.81 20.58
N GLY A 237 -5.12 -10.69 19.29
CA GLY A 237 -4.14 -10.54 18.21
C GLY A 237 -3.83 -9.08 17.87
N TYR A 238 -4.83 -8.21 17.91
CA TYR A 238 -4.72 -6.79 17.55
C TYR A 238 -4.51 -5.86 18.76
N GLY A 239 -4.69 -6.39 19.97
CA GLY A 239 -4.57 -5.70 21.24
C GLY A 239 -5.76 -4.78 21.52
N THR A 240 -5.53 -3.83 22.42
CA THR A 240 -6.57 -2.95 22.97
C THR A 240 -6.40 -1.52 22.49
N PHE A 241 -7.51 -0.83 22.23
CA PHE A 241 -7.56 0.62 22.01
C PHE A 241 -8.91 1.20 22.43
N THR A 242 -8.98 2.52 22.53
CA THR A 242 -10.19 3.24 22.96
C THR A 242 -10.64 4.19 21.86
N PHE A 243 -11.87 4.00 21.38
CA PHE A 243 -12.56 4.95 20.53
C PHE A 243 -13.10 6.11 21.35
N CYS A 244 -12.81 7.32 20.90
CA CYS A 244 -13.23 8.58 21.46
C CYS A 244 -14.34 9.19 20.60
N SER A 245 -15.44 9.58 21.24
CA SER A 245 -16.43 10.45 20.59
C SER A 245 -15.90 11.89 20.53
N PRO A 246 -16.32 12.70 19.54
CA PRO A 246 -15.99 14.12 19.48
C PRO A 246 -16.42 14.93 20.72
N SER A 247 -17.44 14.43 21.42
CA SER A 247 -18.03 15.02 22.63
C SER A 247 -17.36 14.58 23.94
N SER A 248 -16.36 13.68 23.89
CA SER A 248 -15.71 13.17 25.11
C SER A 248 -14.96 14.26 25.87
N ASP A 249 -15.14 14.27 27.19
CA ASP A 249 -14.44 15.16 28.13
C ASP A 249 -13.20 14.54 28.77
N SER A 250 -12.94 13.24 28.55
CA SER A 250 -11.75 12.59 29.09
C SER A 250 -10.45 13.19 28.53
N LEU A 251 -9.46 13.38 29.41
CA LEU A 251 -8.15 13.93 29.04
C LEU A 251 -7.47 13.14 27.92
N TYR A 252 -7.58 11.80 27.96
CA TYR A 252 -7.05 10.93 26.91
C TYR A 252 -7.70 11.24 25.55
N CYS A 253 -9.03 11.32 25.50
CA CYS A 253 -9.72 11.59 24.24
C CYS A 253 -9.49 13.01 23.72
N GLN A 254 -9.37 13.99 24.61
CA GLN A 254 -9.01 15.36 24.22
C GLN A 254 -7.65 15.42 23.52
N GLN A 255 -6.66 14.63 23.96
CA GLN A 255 -5.36 14.53 23.29
C GLN A 255 -5.47 13.88 21.90
N VAL A 256 -6.21 12.77 21.79
CA VAL A 256 -6.44 12.10 20.49
C VAL A 256 -7.13 13.05 19.51
N ILE A 257 -8.17 13.75 19.97
CA ILE A 257 -8.91 14.73 19.17
C ILE A 257 -8.01 15.90 18.76
N ALA A 258 -7.15 16.39 19.65
CA ALA A 258 -6.21 17.47 19.34
C ALA A 258 -5.23 17.07 18.23
N ASN A 259 -4.70 15.83 18.26
CA ASN A 259 -3.80 15.32 17.20
C ASN A 259 -4.50 15.30 15.83
N PHE A 260 -5.74 14.82 15.78
CA PHE A 260 -6.53 14.83 14.55
C PHE A 260 -6.87 16.25 14.11
N THR A 261 -7.19 17.15 15.04
CA THR A 261 -7.50 18.55 14.75
C THR A 261 -6.31 19.27 14.13
N ALA A 262 -5.09 19.02 14.62
CA ALA A 262 -3.86 19.61 14.08
C ALA A 262 -3.68 19.26 12.58
N VAL A 263 -3.83 17.98 12.22
CA VAL A 263 -3.69 17.54 10.82
C VAL A 263 -4.88 17.93 9.95
N ASP A 264 -6.10 17.92 10.48
CA ASP A 264 -7.31 18.26 9.73
C ASP A 264 -7.38 19.76 9.42
N SER A 265 -6.78 20.60 10.28
CA SER A 265 -6.73 22.07 10.08
C SER A 265 -5.98 22.50 8.82
N VAL A 266 -5.08 21.66 8.31
CA VAL A 266 -4.30 21.92 7.09
C VAL A 266 -4.75 21.08 5.89
N ARG A 267 -5.76 20.20 6.07
CA ARG A 267 -6.24 19.27 5.02
C ARG A 267 -7.63 19.67 4.51
N PRO A 268 -7.78 20.12 3.24
CA PRO A 268 -9.08 20.51 2.69
C PRO A 268 -10.12 19.39 2.53
N SER A 269 -9.74 18.14 2.73
CA SER A 269 -10.53 16.93 2.40
C SER A 269 -10.77 16.02 3.61
N ALA A 270 -10.68 16.55 4.83
CA ALA A 270 -11.00 15.79 6.03
C ALA A 270 -12.46 15.26 5.99
N PRO A 271 -12.72 14.02 6.42
CA PRO A 271 -14.08 13.46 6.44
C PRO A 271 -15.02 14.31 7.31
N SER A 272 -16.19 14.67 6.77
CA SER A 272 -17.22 15.44 7.47
C SER A 272 -18.31 14.58 8.14
N SER A 273 -18.34 13.28 7.84
CA SER A 273 -19.29 12.34 8.47
C SER A 273 -18.99 12.14 9.96
N PRO A 274 -20.00 11.77 10.78
CA PRO A 274 -19.78 11.38 12.18
C PRO A 274 -18.69 10.31 12.28
N GLN A 275 -17.74 10.50 13.19
CA GLN A 275 -16.59 9.60 13.32
C GLN A 275 -16.16 9.42 14.77
N LEU A 276 -15.61 8.24 15.06
CA LEU A 276 -14.87 7.97 16.28
C LEU A 276 -13.36 7.98 15.98
N LEU A 277 -12.58 8.45 16.94
CA LEU A 277 -11.13 8.61 16.79
C LEU A 277 -10.41 7.78 17.85
N ALA A 278 -9.28 7.16 17.52
CA ALA A 278 -8.48 6.43 18.49
C ALA A 278 -6.98 6.61 18.23
N ALA A 279 -6.18 6.67 19.29
CA ALA A 279 -4.77 6.32 19.21
C ALA A 279 -4.62 4.80 19.24
N TRP A 280 -3.82 4.25 18.34
CA TRP A 280 -3.52 2.83 18.26
C TRP A 280 -2.10 2.59 17.70
N PRO A 281 -1.06 2.76 18.53
CA PRO A 281 0.32 2.65 18.07
C PRO A 281 0.68 1.21 17.67
N ARG A 282 0.93 0.99 16.39
CA ARG A 282 1.41 -0.25 15.78
C ARG A 282 2.51 0.08 14.76
N VAL A 283 3.07 -0.94 14.10
CA VAL A 283 4.21 -0.78 13.17
C VAL A 283 3.90 0.21 12.04
N TRP A 284 2.68 0.18 11.49
CA TRP A 284 2.30 1.00 10.32
C TRP A 284 1.25 2.07 10.62
N THR A 285 0.46 1.92 11.69
CA THR A 285 -0.56 2.88 12.14
C THR A 285 -0.19 3.51 13.48
N SER A 286 -0.53 4.79 13.67
CA SER A 286 -0.52 5.41 15.00
C SER A 286 -1.91 5.74 15.51
N HIS A 287 -2.88 5.92 14.62
CA HIS A 287 -4.26 6.29 14.94
C HIS A 287 -5.27 5.63 13.99
N LEU A 288 -6.53 5.58 14.42
CA LEU A 288 -7.66 5.08 13.64
C LEU A 288 -8.73 6.17 13.53
N ARG A 289 -9.34 6.28 12.35
CA ARG A 289 -10.66 6.91 12.18
C ARG A 289 -11.69 5.81 11.95
N ALA A 290 -12.81 5.83 12.64
CA ALA A 290 -13.99 5.04 12.29
C ALA A 290 -15.05 6.02 11.78
N VAL A 291 -15.20 6.12 10.46
CA VAL A 291 -16.10 7.05 9.79
C VAL A 291 -17.44 6.36 9.53
N HIS A 292 -18.54 6.92 10.03
CA HIS A 292 -19.87 6.33 9.86
C HIS A 292 -20.23 6.19 8.37
N GLN A 293 -20.81 5.05 8.00
CA GLN A 293 -21.34 4.80 6.66
C GLN A 293 -22.87 4.67 6.69
N SER A 294 -23.39 3.59 7.28
CA SER A 294 -24.82 3.29 7.33
C SER A 294 -25.15 2.37 8.51
N GLY A 295 -26.27 2.62 9.19
CA GLY A 295 -26.65 1.85 10.38
C GLY A 295 -25.50 1.79 11.40
N ASN A 296 -25.13 0.58 11.83
CA ASN A 296 -24.02 0.35 12.76
C ASN A 296 -22.67 0.05 12.07
N LYS A 297 -22.53 0.42 10.78
CA LYS A 297 -21.31 0.21 10.01
C LYS A 297 -20.47 1.48 9.90
N PHE A 298 -19.17 1.30 10.11
CA PHE A 298 -18.16 2.33 10.02
C PHE A 298 -17.04 1.87 9.09
N MET A 299 -16.54 2.77 8.26
CA MET A 299 -15.28 2.56 7.56
C MET A 299 -14.14 2.84 8.54
N LEU A 300 -13.36 1.81 8.85
CA LEU A 300 -12.17 1.92 9.67
C LEU A 300 -10.97 2.28 8.78
N LEU A 301 -10.36 3.43 9.07
CA LEU A 301 -9.22 3.99 8.34
C LEU A 301 -8.02 4.08 9.27
N PRO A 302 -7.09 3.12 9.20
CA PRO A 302 -5.78 3.24 9.83
C PRO A 302 -4.99 4.39 9.20
N THR A 303 -4.39 5.21 10.06
CA THR A 303 -3.58 6.36 9.65
C THR A 303 -2.36 6.50 10.56
N ALA A 304 -1.38 7.27 10.11
CA ALA A 304 -0.34 7.79 10.98
C ALA A 304 -0.35 9.32 10.96
N LEU A 305 -0.45 9.90 12.15
CA LEU A 305 -0.49 11.34 12.36
C LEU A 305 0.88 11.88 12.73
N PHE A 306 1.19 13.07 12.19
CA PHE A 306 2.33 13.91 12.54
C PHE A 306 1.82 15.29 12.94
N PRO A 307 1.28 15.45 14.17
CA PRO A 307 0.67 16.71 14.60
C PRO A 307 1.63 17.90 14.63
N GLU A 308 2.93 17.63 14.72
CA GLU A 308 4.01 18.63 14.79
C GLU A 308 4.86 18.67 13.50
N GLY A 309 4.41 18.00 12.44
CA GLY A 309 5.21 17.75 11.24
C GLY A 309 6.33 16.72 11.46
N TYR A 310 7.31 16.71 10.55
CA TYR A 310 8.45 15.78 10.58
C TYR A 310 9.67 16.40 9.90
N GLY A 311 10.86 16.13 10.44
CA GLY A 311 12.11 16.66 9.89
C GLY A 311 12.18 18.19 10.00
N ARG A 312 12.50 18.86 8.89
CA ARG A 312 12.56 20.33 8.82
C ARG A 312 11.19 20.99 8.63
N ASP A 313 10.22 20.24 8.12
CA ASP A 313 8.86 20.73 7.91
C ASP A 313 8.01 20.48 9.15
N SER A 314 7.68 21.56 9.86
CA SER A 314 6.80 21.51 11.03
C SER A 314 5.31 21.60 10.67
N THR A 315 4.95 21.52 9.39
CA THR A 315 3.56 21.50 8.95
C THR A 315 2.93 20.16 9.36
N PRO A 316 1.82 20.16 10.11
CA PRO A 316 1.16 18.91 10.49
C PRO A 316 0.73 18.12 9.25
N PHE A 317 0.83 16.81 9.28
CA PHE A 317 0.30 15.99 8.19
C PHE A 317 -0.14 14.62 8.68
N GLU A 318 -0.96 13.95 7.86
CA GLU A 318 -1.31 12.55 8.07
C GLU A 318 -0.95 11.73 6.84
N THR A 319 -0.37 10.56 7.08
CA THR A 319 -0.14 9.57 6.02
C THR A 319 -1.25 8.54 6.12
N ALA A 320 -2.06 8.43 5.07
CA ALA A 320 -2.92 7.27 4.93
C ALA A 320 -2.07 6.07 4.47
N GLU A 321 -2.34 4.88 4.98
CA GLU A 321 -1.91 3.66 4.27
C GLU A 321 -2.73 3.56 2.97
N ILE A 322 -2.27 4.25 1.92
CA ILE A 322 -2.91 4.14 0.61
C ILE A 322 -2.61 2.76 0.04
N GLY A 323 -3.68 2.05 -0.28
CA GLY A 323 -3.63 0.71 -0.86
C GLY A 323 -4.54 -0.29 -0.15
N THR A 324 -4.88 -0.03 1.11
CA THR A 324 -5.91 -0.82 1.80
C THR A 324 -7.26 -0.12 1.69
N PRO A 325 -8.27 -0.70 1.02
CA PRO A 325 -9.65 -0.37 1.30
C PRO A 325 -9.85 -0.36 2.82
N GLY A 326 -10.46 0.70 3.35
CA GLY A 326 -10.79 0.74 4.77
C GLY A 326 -11.60 -0.51 5.14
N ALA A 327 -11.28 -1.15 6.26
CA ALA A 327 -12.05 -2.30 6.70
C ALA A 327 -13.43 -1.83 7.16
N THR A 328 -14.49 -2.57 6.84
CA THR A 328 -15.80 -2.29 7.43
C THR A 328 -15.80 -2.82 8.86
N ALA A 329 -16.03 -1.92 9.82
CA ALA A 329 -16.35 -2.26 11.19
C ALA A 329 -17.87 -2.27 11.35
N GLU A 330 -18.44 -3.41 11.72
CA GLU A 330 -19.87 -3.53 12.01
C GLU A 330 -20.08 -3.79 13.50
N PHE A 331 -20.67 -2.81 14.18
CA PHE A 331 -20.96 -2.87 15.60
C PHE A 331 -22.23 -3.67 15.86
N VAL A 332 -22.21 -4.45 16.93
CA VAL A 332 -23.37 -5.24 17.39
C VAL A 332 -23.95 -4.58 18.63
N VAL A 333 -25.26 -4.32 18.57
CA VAL A 333 -26.05 -3.81 19.69
C VAL A 333 -26.91 -4.95 20.23
N GLU A 334 -26.78 -5.23 21.52
CA GLU A 334 -27.63 -6.20 22.24
C GLU A 334 -28.23 -5.50 23.46
N ASN A 335 -29.55 -5.62 23.63
CA ASN A 335 -30.28 -5.00 24.75
C ASN A 335 -30.00 -3.49 24.89
N GLY A 336 -29.88 -2.77 23.77
CA GLY A 336 -29.61 -1.33 23.74
C GLY A 336 -28.17 -0.95 24.09
N LYS A 337 -27.23 -1.90 24.10
CA LYS A 337 -25.81 -1.64 24.37
C LYS A 337 -24.91 -2.24 23.30
N VAL A 338 -23.87 -1.50 22.93
CA VAL A 338 -22.83 -2.03 22.05
C VAL A 338 -22.01 -3.09 22.80
N VAL A 339 -21.93 -4.31 22.25
CA VAL A 339 -21.18 -5.43 22.86
C VAL A 339 -19.81 -5.64 22.23
N GLY A 340 -19.59 -5.13 21.02
CA GLY A 340 -18.36 -5.28 20.26
C GLY A 340 -18.58 -4.97 18.79
N PHE A 341 -17.56 -5.19 17.97
CA PHE A 341 -17.67 -5.07 16.52
C PHE A 341 -16.85 -6.11 15.79
N GLY A 342 -17.33 -6.50 14.60
CA GLY A 342 -16.60 -7.34 13.67
C GLY A 342 -15.89 -6.49 12.62
N LEU A 343 -14.66 -6.87 12.25
CA LEU A 343 -13.97 -6.35 11.07
C LEU A 343 -14.15 -7.28 9.87
N PHE A 344 -14.32 -6.64 8.71
CA PHE A 344 -14.49 -7.26 7.41
C PHE A 344 -13.53 -6.60 6.41
N GLY A 345 -12.60 -7.37 5.85
CA GLY A 345 -11.69 -6.93 4.80
C GLY A 345 -12.11 -7.39 3.40
N GLY A 346 -11.94 -6.50 2.42
CA GLY A 346 -12.00 -6.82 0.98
C GLY A 346 -13.39 -6.98 0.37
N ASP A 347 -13.46 -6.88 -0.95
CA ASP A 347 -14.72 -6.95 -1.73
C ASP A 347 -15.24 -8.38 -1.94
N GLN A 348 -14.48 -9.40 -1.50
CA GLN A 348 -14.85 -10.80 -1.68
C GLN A 348 -15.59 -11.35 -0.46
N VAL A 349 -16.78 -11.91 -0.70
CA VAL A 349 -17.55 -12.62 0.32
C VAL A 349 -16.80 -13.88 0.74
N ALA A 350 -16.15 -13.83 1.90
CA ALA A 350 -15.48 -14.99 2.50
C ALA A 350 -16.49 -16.14 2.72
N GLU A 351 -16.03 -17.40 2.69
CA GLU A 351 -16.86 -18.59 2.96
C GLU A 351 -17.65 -18.49 4.27
N ARG A 352 -17.09 -17.81 5.28
CA ARG A 352 -17.77 -17.51 6.54
C ARG A 352 -19.02 -16.67 6.35
N ALA A 353 -18.96 -15.65 5.50
CA ALA A 353 -20.09 -14.79 5.19
C ALA A 353 -21.17 -15.51 4.36
N ARG A 354 -20.85 -16.66 3.75
CA ARG A 354 -21.83 -17.52 3.03
C ARG A 354 -22.58 -18.48 3.94
N THR A 355 -22.00 -18.87 5.07
CA THR A 355 -22.48 -20.01 5.88
C THR A 355 -22.90 -19.62 7.29
N LEU A 356 -22.45 -18.48 7.82
CA LEU A 356 -22.69 -18.03 9.19
C LEU A 356 -23.58 -16.79 9.19
N THR A 357 -24.42 -16.66 10.22
CA THR A 357 -25.50 -15.66 10.25
C THR A 357 -25.24 -14.48 11.19
N THR A 358 -24.48 -14.66 12.27
CA THR A 358 -24.18 -13.56 13.22
C THR A 358 -22.96 -12.77 12.76
N VAL A 359 -22.93 -11.46 13.06
CA VAL A 359 -21.78 -10.58 12.76
C VAL A 359 -20.49 -11.12 13.35
N LYS A 360 -20.53 -11.59 14.61
CA LYS A 360 -19.38 -12.14 15.31
C LYS A 360 -18.81 -13.38 14.63
N ASP A 361 -19.67 -14.28 14.16
CA ASP A 361 -19.23 -15.53 13.53
C ASP A 361 -18.67 -15.31 12.12
N ARG A 362 -19.25 -14.36 11.37
CA ARG A 362 -18.77 -14.03 10.02
C ARG A 362 -17.55 -13.11 10.01
N ALA A 363 -17.25 -12.41 11.10
CA ALA A 363 -16.12 -11.49 11.19
C ALA A 363 -14.76 -12.18 11.00
N GLU A 364 -13.84 -11.47 10.37
CA GLU A 364 -12.43 -11.89 10.28
C GLU A 364 -11.73 -11.71 11.62
N VAL A 365 -12.03 -10.58 12.27
CA VAL A 365 -11.57 -10.19 13.60
C VAL A 365 -12.76 -9.69 14.40
N TRP A 366 -12.87 -10.11 15.65
CA TRP A 366 -13.90 -9.64 16.56
C TRP A 366 -13.25 -8.90 17.73
N PHE A 367 -13.68 -7.66 17.95
CA PHE A 367 -13.27 -6.89 19.12
C PHE A 367 -14.42 -6.88 20.13
N ASP A 368 -14.14 -7.36 21.35
CA ASP A 368 -15.07 -7.25 22.46
C ASP A 368 -15.02 -5.82 23.03
N LYS A 369 -16.18 -5.23 23.29
CA LYS A 369 -16.27 -3.97 24.04
C LYS A 369 -15.99 -4.28 25.51
N VAL A 370 -14.96 -3.67 26.07
CA VAL A 370 -14.61 -3.81 27.48
C VAL A 370 -15.71 -3.14 28.30
N GLN A 371 -16.42 -3.94 29.10
CA GLN A 371 -17.39 -3.41 30.04
C GLN A 371 -16.62 -2.71 31.17
N ASN A 372 -16.96 -1.47 31.47
CA ASN A 372 -16.47 -0.82 32.68
C ASN A 372 -17.03 -1.59 33.88
N THR A 373 -16.21 -2.44 34.49
CA THR A 373 -16.46 -2.93 35.84
C THR A 373 -16.25 -1.73 36.76
N GLY A 374 -17.35 -1.09 37.13
CA GLY A 374 -17.37 0.04 38.06
C GLY A 374 -16.84 -0.31 39.44
#